data_AF-A0A365ZKI9-F1
#
_entry.id   AF-A0A365ZKI9-F1
#
_cell.length_a   1.000
_cell.length_b   1.000
_cell.length_c   1.000
_cell.angle_alpha   90.00
_cell.angle_beta   90.00
_cell.angle_gamma   90.00
#
_symmetry.space_group_name_H-M   'P 1'
#
loop_
_entity.id
_entity.type
_entity.pdbx_description
1 polymer ?
#
loop_
_entity_poly.entity_id
_entity_poly.type
_entity_poly.pdbx_seq_one_letter_code
_entity_poly.pdbx_strand_id
1 'polypeptide(L)'
;MDTDTGRAQLELYVEALRSRLAPDQFIVLMRAFTACRGGGSALAPGLPLTAQEQELFTPEVQSEMLTLMAIGMDTIRRPLERAEP
;
A
#
# COMPACT_ATOMS: atom_id res chain seq x y z
N MET A 1 10.88 -19.23 5.80
CA MET A 1 11.37 -18.42 4.66
C MET A 1 10.22 -17.54 4.15
N ASP A 2 9.45 -16.91 5.04
CA ASP A 2 8.07 -16.45 4.72
C ASP A 2 7.91 -14.93 4.65
N THR A 3 8.89 -14.18 5.18
CA THR A 3 8.99 -12.72 5.01
C THR A 3 9.35 -12.30 3.58
N ASP A 4 9.91 -13.22 2.79
CA ASP A 4 10.29 -12.99 1.40
C ASP A 4 9.06 -12.96 0.48
N THR A 5 8.08 -13.83 0.74
CA THR A 5 6.85 -13.97 -0.06
C THR A 5 5.97 -12.72 -0.01
N GLY A 6 5.76 -12.13 1.17
CA GLY A 6 4.93 -10.92 1.31
C GLY A 6 5.58 -9.68 0.66
N ARG A 7 6.92 -9.59 0.72
CA ARG A 7 7.68 -8.56 0.02
C ARG A 7 7.60 -8.74 -1.50
N ALA A 8 7.81 -9.95 -2.00
CA ALA A 8 7.69 -10.25 -3.43
C ALA A 8 6.29 -9.97 -3.96
N GLN A 9 5.25 -10.30 -3.19
CA GLN A 9 3.86 -10.00 -3.56
C GLN A 9 3.59 -8.49 -3.60
N LEU A 10 4.13 -7.73 -2.65
CA LEU A 10 4.04 -6.27 -2.67
C LEU A 10 4.75 -5.67 -3.88
N GLU A 11 5.96 -6.12 -4.20
CA GLU A 11 6.74 -5.65 -5.35
C GLU A 11 6.01 -5.93 -6.68
N LEU A 12 5.48 -7.13 -6.86
CA LEU A 12 4.68 -7.49 -8.04
C LEU A 12 3.42 -6.62 -8.15
N TYR A 13 2.75 -6.35 -7.04
CA TYR A 13 1.55 -5.52 -7.04
C TYR A 13 1.88 -4.06 -7.38
N VAL A 14 2.96 -3.52 -6.84
CA VAL A 14 3.44 -2.16 -7.15
C VAL A 14 3.78 -2.03 -8.65
N GLU A 15 4.44 -3.03 -9.24
CA GLU A 15 4.76 -3.01 -10.66
C GLU A 15 3.50 -3.11 -11.53
N ALA A 16 2.52 -3.93 -11.14
CA ALA A 16 1.23 -3.99 -11.81
C ALA A 16 0.50 -2.63 -11.77
N LEU A 17 0.50 -1.96 -10.62
CA LEU A 17 -0.07 -0.62 -10.48
C LEU A 17 0.63 0.42 -11.35
N ARG A 18 1.96 0.35 -11.43
CA ARG A 18 2.76 1.23 -12.28
C ARG A 18 2.41 1.11 -13.77
N SER A 19 2.06 -0.09 -14.22
CA SER A 19 1.65 -0.33 -15.61
C SER A 19 0.20 0.09 -15.93
N ARG A 20 -0.67 0.12 -14.92
CA ARG A 20 -2.12 0.33 -15.08
C ARG A 20 -2.56 1.77 -14.81
N LEU A 21 -1.93 2.44 -13.84
CA LEU A 21 -2.30 3.79 -13.44
C LEU A 21 -1.58 4.84 -14.27
N ALA A 22 -2.18 6.02 -14.40
CA ALA A 22 -1.47 7.17 -14.91
C ALA A 22 -0.27 7.49 -13.98
N PRO A 23 0.86 8.00 -14.51
CA PRO A 23 2.05 8.29 -13.70
C PRO A 23 1.76 9.15 -12.47
N ASP A 24 0.93 10.18 -12.61
CA ASP A 24 0.59 11.08 -11.52
C ASP A 24 -0.26 10.39 -10.44
N GLN A 25 -1.22 9.55 -10.85
CA GLN A 25 -2.02 8.75 -9.92
C GLN A 25 -1.17 7.74 -9.14
N PHE A 26 -0.22 7.10 -9.82
CA PHE A 26 0.72 6.17 -9.20
C PHE A 26 1.62 6.88 -8.17
N ILE A 27 2.12 8.08 -8.48
CA ILE A 27 2.95 8.88 -7.56
C ILE A 27 2.14 9.24 -6.31
N VAL A 28 0.90 9.71 -6.47
CA VAL A 28 0.02 10.04 -5.35
C VAL A 28 -0.26 8.82 -4.48
N LEU A 29 -0.55 7.67 -5.11
CA LEU A 29 -0.78 6.39 -4.42
C LEU A 29 0.42 5.97 -3.57
N MET A 30 1.63 6.01 -4.14
CA MET A 30 2.85 5.61 -3.43
C MET A 30 3.20 6.57 -2.28
N ARG A 31 2.95 7.88 -2.45
CA ARG A 31 3.09 8.87 -1.38
C ARG A 31 2.13 8.58 -0.22
N ALA A 32 0.86 8.35 -0.52
CA ALA A 32 -0.16 8.01 0.47
C ALA A 32 0.20 6.72 1.21
N PHE A 33 0.59 5.68 0.48
CA PHE A 33 1.02 4.40 1.06
C PHE A 33 2.24 4.56 1.99
N THR A 34 3.24 5.34 1.58
CA THR A 34 4.44 5.60 2.39
C THR A 34 4.11 6.39 3.66
N ALA A 35 3.22 7.38 3.56
CA ALA A 35 2.74 8.14 4.72
C ALA A 35 2.04 7.25 5.75
N CYS A 36 1.17 6.34 5.29
CA CYS A 36 0.49 5.37 6.16
C CYS A 36 1.45 4.35 6.80
N ARG A 37 2.57 4.02 6.15
CA ARG A 37 3.56 3.07 6.68
C ARG A 37 4.54 3.73 7.67
N GLY A 38 4.89 4.99 7.45
CA GLY A 38 5.85 5.75 8.25
C GLY A 38 5.25 6.42 9.50
N GLY A 39 3.97 6.79 9.45
CA GLY A 39 3.24 7.32 10.60
C GLY A 39 2.31 6.27 11.16
N GLY A 40 2.48 5.86 12.42
CA GLY A 40 1.67 4.84 13.11
C GLY A 40 0.19 5.19 13.34
N SER A 41 -0.44 5.95 12.45
CA SER A 41 -1.86 6.22 12.48
C SER A 41 -2.53 5.60 11.27
N ALA A 42 -3.03 4.39 11.48
CA ALA A 42 -3.75 3.62 10.48
C ALA A 42 -5.05 4.30 10.00
N LEU A 43 -5.53 5.38 10.65
CA LEU A 43 -6.83 5.99 10.34
C LEU A 43 -6.93 7.49 10.72
N ALA A 44 -5.85 8.28 10.61
CA ALA A 44 -5.93 9.73 10.91
C ALA A 44 -6.46 10.58 9.73
N PRO A 45 -7.26 11.62 10.01
CA PRO A 45 -7.88 12.47 9.01
C PRO A 45 -6.84 13.36 8.34
N GLY A 46 -6.57 13.10 7.06
CA GLY A 46 -5.72 13.95 6.23
C GLY A 46 -4.46 13.23 5.77
N LEU A 47 -4.59 12.42 4.71
CA LEU A 47 -3.44 12.21 3.85
C LEU A 47 -2.90 13.60 3.46
N PRO A 48 -1.58 13.86 3.51
CA PRO A 48 -1.00 15.16 3.17
C PRO A 48 -0.99 15.36 1.64
N LEU A 49 -2.16 15.22 1.01
CA LEU A 49 -2.40 15.43 -0.39
C LEU A 49 -2.86 16.87 -0.60
N THR A 50 -2.20 17.56 -1.51
CA THR A 50 -2.67 18.84 -2.04
C THR A 50 -4.03 18.68 -2.72
N ALA A 51 -4.76 19.77 -2.94
CA ALA A 51 -6.07 19.74 -3.63
C ALA A 51 -5.99 19.04 -5.00
N GLN A 52 -4.91 19.28 -5.75
CA GLN A 52 -4.67 18.64 -7.04
C GLN A 52 -4.40 17.13 -6.91
N GLU A 53 -3.68 16.70 -5.88
CA GLU A 53 -3.45 15.28 -5.63
C GLU A 53 -4.73 14.57 -5.17
N GLN A 54 -5.64 15.27 -4.47
CA GLN A 54 -6.95 14.72 -4.10
C GLN A 54 -7.84 14.45 -5.33
N GLU A 55 -7.76 15.28 -6.37
CA GLU A 55 -8.45 15.03 -7.64
C GLU A 55 -7.93 13.78 -8.36
N LEU A 56 -6.63 13.53 -8.25
CA LEU A 56 -5.97 12.33 -8.79
C LEU A 56 -6.23 11.09 -7.92
N PHE A 57 -6.66 11.28 -6.67
CA PHE A 57 -6.97 10.22 -5.71
C PHE A 57 -8.40 9.69 -5.89
N THR A 58 -8.68 9.21 -7.11
CA THR A 58 -9.99 8.70 -7.49
C THR A 58 -10.39 7.48 -6.64
N PRO A 59 -11.69 7.10 -6.60
CA PRO A 59 -12.14 5.92 -5.87
C PRO A 59 -11.39 4.64 -6.26
N GLU A 60 -10.99 4.51 -7.52
CA GLU A 60 -10.17 3.40 -8.00
C GLU A 60 -8.80 3.40 -7.31
N VAL A 61 -8.11 4.54 -7.31
CA VAL A 61 -6.79 4.69 -6.65
C VAL A 61 -6.89 4.43 -5.14
N GLN A 62 -7.98 4.86 -4.50
CA GLN A 62 -8.26 4.56 -3.08
C GLN A 62 -8.42 3.06 -2.83
N SER A 63 -9.12 2.33 -3.71
CA SER A 63 -9.25 0.87 -3.62
C SER A 63 -7.89 0.17 -3.76
N GLU A 64 -7.03 0.66 -4.65
CA GLU A 64 -5.67 0.15 -4.78
C GLU A 64 -4.83 0.39 -3.53
N MET A 65 -4.99 1.54 -2.89
CA MET A 65 -4.33 1.87 -1.62
C MET A 65 -4.72 0.88 -0.51
N LEU A 66 -6.00 0.56 -0.39
CA LEU A 66 -6.48 -0.42 0.60
C LEU A 66 -5.87 -1.80 0.34
N THR A 67 -5.74 -2.19 -0.92
CA THR A 67 -5.13 -3.48 -1.30
C THR A 67 -3.63 -3.50 -0.99
N LEU A 68 -2.91 -2.41 -1.31
CA LEU A 68 -1.51 -2.23 -0.92
C LEU A 68 -1.32 -2.32 0.59
N MET A 69 -2.19 -1.69 1.37
CA MET A 69 -2.16 -1.77 2.83
C MET A 69 -2.45 -3.18 3.34
N ALA A 70 -3.42 -3.89 2.76
CA ALA A 70 -3.71 -5.27 3.13
C ALA A 70 -2.52 -6.21 2.88
N ILE A 71 -1.89 -6.13 1.71
CA ILE A 71 -0.68 -6.92 1.38
C ILE A 71 0.48 -6.52 2.31
N GLY A 72 0.67 -5.21 2.52
CA GLY A 72 1.72 -4.67 3.38
C GLY A 72 1.56 -5.05 4.86
N MET A 73 0.32 -5.13 5.36
CA MET A 73 0.00 -5.52 6.74
C MET A 73 -0.01 -7.05 6.95
N ASP A 74 -0.43 -7.85 5.96
CA ASP A 74 -0.34 -9.32 6.04
C ASP A 74 1.12 -9.78 6.18
N THR A 75 2.03 -9.07 5.49
CA THR A 75 3.48 -9.24 5.63
C THR A 75 3.98 -8.97 7.07
N ILE A 76 3.27 -8.15 7.85
CA ILE A 76 3.62 -7.82 9.24
C ILE A 76 2.92 -8.79 10.23
N ARG A 77 1.74 -9.33 9.89
CA ARG A 77 0.91 -10.14 10.80
C ARG A 77 1.24 -11.63 10.82
N ARG A 78 2.07 -12.15 9.90
CA ARG A 78 2.61 -13.53 10.00
C ARG A 78 3.99 -13.60 10.66
N PRO A 79 4.03 -13.54 12.00
CA PRO A 79 4.93 -14.39 12.74
C PRO A 79 4.09 -15.33 13.61
N LEU A 80 4.42 -16.64 13.60
CA LEU A 80 4.04 -17.63 14.62
C LEU A 80 2.74 -18.45 14.42
N GLU A 81 2.56 -19.14 13.28
CA GLU A 81 1.62 -20.30 13.22
C GLU A 81 2.24 -21.56 12.58
N ARG A 82 3.57 -21.72 12.64
CA ARG A 82 4.20 -23.01 12.32
C ARG A 82 5.35 -23.32 13.27
N ALA A 83 4.99 -23.78 14.45
CA ALA A 83 5.86 -24.56 15.32
C ALA A 83 5.07 -25.76 15.82
N GLU A 84 5.03 -26.83 15.02
CA GLU A 84 4.84 -28.22 15.44
C GLU A 84 5.55 -29.10 14.39
N PRO A 85 6.13 -30.27 14.73
CA PRO A 85 5.84 -31.12 15.89
C PRO A 85 6.95 -31.22 16.96
#